data_AF-A0A4Y2SID1-F1
#
_entry.id   AF-A0A4Y2SID1-F1
#
_cell.length_a   1.000
_cell.length_b   1.000
_cell.length_c   1.000
_cell.angle_alpha   90.00
_cell.angle_beta   90.00
_cell.angle_gamma   90.00
#
_symmetry.space_group_name_H-M   'P 1'
#
loop_
_entity.id
_entity.type
_entity.pdbx_description
1 polymer ?
#
loop_
_entity_poly.entity_id
_entity_poly.type
_entity_poly.pdbx_seq_one_letter_code
_entity_poly.pdbx_strand_id
1 'polypeptide(L)'
;MLDILRLQVLHRTEYDIEISGRFMPKPVHKALAEMWRSIPDALLSQKEMAFIITKNPDFSIEELQSTYERIVGPYPSEPTPRSLTHYCRIAIRKVMSFNLQLPHGISKLDLPATLLSFLRLEY
;
A
#
# COMPACT_ATOMS: atom_id res chain seq x y z
N MET A 1 14.80 -34.82 12.54
CA MET A 1 14.20 -34.09 13.68
C MET A 1 14.89 -32.75 13.95
N LEU A 2 16.19 -32.58 13.64
CA LEU A 2 16.90 -31.29 13.74
C LEU A 2 16.48 -30.24 12.68
N ASP A 3 16.04 -30.65 11.48
CA ASP A 3 15.72 -29.70 10.40
C ASP A 3 14.43 -28.91 10.62
N ILE A 4 13.46 -29.49 11.34
CA ILE A 4 12.21 -28.82 11.73
C ILE A 4 12.50 -27.74 12.77
N LEU A 5 13.41 -28.01 13.71
CA LEU A 5 13.86 -27.02 14.69
C LEU A 5 14.65 -25.89 14.03
N ARG A 6 15.47 -26.15 13.01
CA ARG A 6 16.15 -25.10 12.24
C ARG A 6 15.19 -24.21 11.45
N LEU A 7 14.15 -24.79 10.83
CA LEU A 7 13.11 -24.01 10.15
C LEU A 7 12.24 -23.21 11.14
N GLN A 8 11.90 -23.78 12.30
CA GLN A 8 11.19 -23.06 13.35
C GLN A 8 12.04 -21.95 13.97
N VAL A 9 13.36 -22.13 14.10
CA VAL A 9 14.28 -21.10 14.59
C VAL A 9 14.43 -20.00 13.55
N LEU A 10 14.59 -20.32 12.25
CA LEU A 10 14.64 -19.32 11.18
C LEU A 10 13.33 -18.51 11.08
N HIS A 11 12.18 -19.18 11.15
CA HIS A 11 10.87 -18.54 11.15
C HIS A 11 10.59 -17.78 12.46
N ARG A 12 11.24 -18.13 13.57
CA ARG A 12 11.13 -17.40 14.85
C ARG A 12 12.02 -16.17 14.87
N THR A 13 13.22 -16.23 14.28
CA THR A 13 14.15 -15.08 14.21
C THR A 13 13.73 -13.99 13.22
N GLU A 14 12.92 -14.30 12.19
CA GLU A 14 12.32 -13.26 11.34
C GLU A 14 11.12 -12.55 12.00
N TYR A 15 10.59 -13.12 13.10
CA TYR A 15 9.46 -12.61 13.87
C TYR A 15 9.86 -12.06 15.24
N ASP A 16 11.16 -11.81 15.48
CA ASP A 16 11.59 -10.92 16.55
C ASP A 16 11.25 -9.49 16.13
N ILE A 17 9.96 -9.18 16.25
CA ILE A 17 9.41 -7.85 16.14
C ILE A 17 10.03 -7.08 17.30
N GLU A 18 11.01 -6.23 17.00
CA GLU A 18 11.41 -5.15 17.87
C GLU A 18 10.18 -4.26 18.10
N ILE A 19 9.39 -4.58 19.14
CA ILE A 19 8.36 -3.71 19.68
C ILE A 19 9.08 -2.63 20.48
N SER A 20 9.81 -1.76 19.79
CA SER A 20 10.45 -0.61 20.38
C SER A 20 10.35 0.57 19.42
N GLY A 21 9.26 1.32 19.57
CA GLY A 21 9.13 2.70 19.11
C GLY A 21 8.56 2.88 17.71
N ARG A 22 7.26 3.20 17.64
CA ARG A 22 6.63 4.03 16.57
C ARG A 22 6.85 3.63 15.10
N PHE A 23 7.41 2.47 14.80
CA PHE A 23 7.72 2.06 13.43
C PHE A 23 7.13 0.69 13.13
N MET A 24 6.24 0.65 12.14
CA MET A 24 5.60 -0.57 11.66
C MET A 24 6.66 -1.58 11.17
N PRO A 25 6.61 -2.86 11.60
CA PRO A 25 7.60 -3.86 11.17
C PRO A 25 7.59 -4.04 9.65
N LYS A 26 8.78 -4.22 9.05
CA LYS A 26 8.95 -4.32 7.59
C LYS A 26 8.01 -5.34 6.91
N PRO A 27 7.76 -6.55 7.46
CA PRO A 27 6.85 -7.51 6.85
C PRO A 27 5.40 -7.02 6.80
N VAL A 28 4.93 -6.37 7.88
CA VAL A 28 3.56 -5.84 7.98
C VAL A 28 3.38 -4.70 6.98
N HIS A 29 4.37 -3.82 6.85
CA HIS A 29 4.35 -2.77 5.85
C HIS A 29 4.27 -3.32 4.42
N LYS A 30 5.07 -4.35 4.11
CA LYS A 30 5.05 -5.00 2.79
C LYS A 30 3.68 -5.63 2.50
N ALA A 31 3.08 -6.31 3.48
CA ALA A 31 1.75 -6.88 3.34
C ALA A 31 0.69 -5.80 3.07
N LEU A 32 0.73 -4.69 3.84
CA LEU A 32 -0.20 -3.58 3.64
C LEU A 32 0.00 -2.92 2.27
N ALA A 33 1.24 -2.79 1.81
CA ALA A 33 1.54 -2.29 0.48
C ALA A 33 0.95 -3.20 -0.61
N GLU A 34 1.12 -4.52 -0.52
CA GLU A 34 0.52 -5.46 -1.48
C GLU A 34 -1.03 -5.40 -1.46
N MET A 35 -1.64 -5.23 -0.29
CA MET A 35 -3.09 -5.04 -0.17
C MET A 35 -3.53 -3.77 -0.92
N TRP A 36 -2.88 -2.63 -0.68
CA TRP A 36 -3.19 -1.38 -1.39
C TRP A 36 -2.96 -1.47 -2.89
N ARG A 37 -1.90 -2.17 -3.32
CA ARG A 37 -1.61 -2.40 -4.74
C ARG A 37 -2.65 -3.30 -5.42
N SER A 38 -3.46 -4.02 -4.64
CA SER A 38 -4.58 -4.83 -5.14
C SER A 38 -5.89 -4.04 -5.27
N ILE A 39 -5.99 -2.84 -4.67
CA ILE A 39 -7.19 -2.01 -4.70
C ILE A 39 -7.14 -1.04 -5.90
N PRO A 40 -8.12 -1.08 -6.83
CA PRO A 40 -8.07 -0.26 -8.04
C PRO A 40 -8.53 1.20 -7.85
N ASP A 41 -9.04 1.54 -6.67
CA ASP A 41 -9.72 2.81 -6.42
C ASP A 41 -8.81 4.03 -6.27
N ALA A 42 -9.45 5.20 -6.21
CA ALA A 42 -8.79 6.47 -6.00
C ALA A 42 -8.06 6.52 -4.66
N LEU A 43 -6.95 7.24 -4.61
CA LEU A 43 -6.25 7.48 -3.35
C LEU A 43 -7.06 8.46 -2.49
N LEU A 44 -7.17 8.17 -1.20
CA LEU A 44 -7.77 9.09 -0.22
C LEU A 44 -6.96 10.37 -0.14
N SER A 45 -7.62 11.50 0.10
CA SER A 45 -6.99 12.76 0.50
C SER A 45 -6.72 12.78 2.01
N GLN A 46 -5.86 13.71 2.47
CA GLN A 46 -5.60 13.88 3.90
C GLN A 46 -6.87 14.20 4.69
N LYS A 47 -7.75 15.06 4.15
CA LYS A 47 -9.04 15.37 4.77
C LYS A 47 -10.03 14.21 4.75
N GLU A 48 -10.10 13.44 3.66
CA GLU A 48 -10.95 12.24 3.62
C GLU A 48 -10.50 11.22 4.67
N MET A 49 -9.18 11.03 4.81
CA MET A 49 -8.59 10.17 5.83
C MET A 49 -8.90 10.69 7.24
N ALA A 50 -8.73 12.00 7.48
CA ALA A 50 -9.04 12.62 8.76
C ALA A 50 -10.51 12.42 9.16
N PHE A 51 -11.43 12.61 8.23
CA PHE A 51 -12.86 12.43 8.45
C PHE A 51 -13.24 10.97 8.80
N ILE A 52 -12.50 9.98 8.30
CA ILE A 52 -12.73 8.57 8.63
C ILE A 52 -12.18 8.25 10.03
N ILE A 53 -11.03 8.80 10.40
CA ILE A 53 -10.39 8.56 11.71
C ILE A 53 -11.11 9.29 12.84
N THR A 54 -11.69 10.47 12.62
CA THR A 54 -12.49 11.14 13.67
C THR A 54 -13.67 10.28 14.15
N LYS A 55 -14.11 9.31 13.33
CA LYS A 55 -15.11 8.31 13.71
C LYS A 55 -14.54 7.11 14.47
N ASN A 56 -13.21 6.97 14.52
CA ASN A 56 -12.46 5.87 15.12
C ASN A 56 -11.27 6.42 15.94
N PRO A 57 -11.51 6.91 17.18
CA PRO A 57 -10.53 7.67 17.96
C PRO A 57 -9.32 6.85 18.43
N ASP A 58 -9.31 5.53 18.24
CA ASP A 58 -8.22 4.64 18.66
C ASP A 58 -6.95 4.75 17.80
N PHE A 59 -7.01 5.48 16.68
CA PHE A 59 -5.90 5.60 15.73
C PHE A 59 -5.29 7.01 15.71
N SER A 60 -3.96 7.10 15.76
CA SER A 60 -3.24 8.34 15.44
C SER A 60 -3.35 8.64 13.95
N ILE A 61 -3.87 9.82 13.64
CA ILE A 61 -4.00 10.30 12.27
C ILE A 61 -2.64 10.51 11.61
N GLU A 62 -1.66 11.01 12.35
CA GLU A 62 -0.32 11.30 11.85
C GLU A 62 0.39 10.00 11.45
N GLU A 63 0.27 8.96 12.27
CA GLU A 63 0.86 7.64 11.97
C GLU A 63 0.19 6.97 10.77
N LEU A 64 -1.14 7.09 10.64
CA LEU A 64 -1.87 6.55 9.50
C LEU A 64 -1.48 7.29 8.21
N GLN A 65 -1.45 8.62 8.23
CA GLN A 65 -1.08 9.45 7.09
C GLN A 65 0.35 9.16 6.63
N SER A 66 1.30 9.10 7.57
CA SER A 66 2.69 8.74 7.27
C SER A 66 2.82 7.33 6.68
N THR A 67 2.10 6.36 7.24
CA THR A 67 2.09 4.98 6.72
C THR A 67 1.46 4.92 5.34
N TYR A 68 0.37 5.64 5.11
CA TYR A 68 -0.30 5.70 3.82
C TYR A 68 0.59 6.31 2.75
N GLU A 69 1.21 7.46 3.03
CA GLU A 69 2.12 8.14 2.11
C GLU A 69 3.28 7.25 1.68
N ARG A 70 3.86 6.49 2.61
CA ARG A 70 4.95 5.56 2.33
C ARG A 70 4.54 4.39 1.43
N ILE A 71 3.25 4.06 1.39
CA ILE A 71 2.72 2.96 0.57
C ILE A 71 2.28 3.44 -0.81
N VAL A 72 1.54 4.56 -0.84
CA VAL A 72 0.85 5.02 -2.05
C VAL A 72 1.53 6.22 -2.72
N GLY A 73 2.60 6.73 -2.11
CA GLY A 73 3.28 7.95 -2.51
C GLY A 73 2.52 9.21 -2.14
N PRO A 74 2.95 10.37 -2.70
CA PRO A 74 2.29 11.65 -2.48
C PRO A 74 0.81 11.59 -2.88
N TYR A 75 -0.05 12.07 -1.98
CA TYR A 75 -1.49 12.09 -2.15
C TYR A 75 -2.03 13.48 -1.77
N PRO A 76 -3.19 13.90 -2.28
CA PRO A 76 -3.64 15.27 -2.12
C PRO A 76 -4.12 15.55 -0.70
N SER A 77 -4.00 16.80 -0.28
CA SER A 77 -4.50 17.27 1.02
C SER A 77 -6.03 17.37 1.03
N GLU A 78 -6.60 17.91 -0.05
CA GLU A 78 -8.03 18.25 -0.18
C GLU A 78 -8.81 17.24 -1.04
N PRO A 79 -10.13 17.09 -0.81
CA PRO A 79 -11.01 16.26 -1.62
C PRO A 79 -11.41 16.97 -2.92
N THR A 80 -10.42 17.35 -3.73
CA THR A 80 -10.62 17.99 -5.03
C THR A 80 -10.64 16.97 -6.17
N PRO A 81 -11.22 17.33 -7.34
CA PRO A 81 -11.10 16.52 -8.55
C PRO A 81 -9.64 16.21 -8.85
N ARG A 82 -9.35 14.94 -9.15
CA ARG A 82 -7.97 14.49 -9.34
C ARG A 82 -7.46 14.84 -10.74
N SER A 83 -6.14 14.81 -10.92
CA SER A 83 -5.56 15.00 -12.24
C SER A 83 -6.01 13.90 -13.21
N LEU A 84 -6.01 14.21 -14.50
CA LEU A 84 -6.34 13.24 -15.55
C LEU A 84 -5.48 11.97 -15.44
N THR A 85 -4.19 12.12 -15.12
CA THR A 85 -3.27 10.99 -14.90
C THR A 85 -3.74 10.06 -13.78
N HIS A 86 -4.35 10.61 -12.72
CA HIS A 86 -4.90 9.80 -11.63
C HIS A 86 -6.17 9.05 -12.08
N TYR A 87 -7.05 9.70 -12.85
CA TYR A 87 -8.22 9.04 -13.43
C TYR A 87 -7.82 7.92 -14.40
N CYS A 88 -6.82 8.15 -15.26
CA CYS A 88 -6.27 7.13 -16.13
C CYS A 88 -5.71 5.95 -15.33
N ARG A 89 -4.96 6.21 -14.25
CA ARG A 89 -4.45 5.16 -13.36
C ARG A 89 -5.58 4.30 -12.79
N ILE A 90 -6.64 4.92 -12.27
CA ILE A 90 -7.80 4.21 -11.73
C ILE A 90 -8.48 3.37 -12.82
N ALA A 91 -8.73 3.96 -14.00
CA ALA A 91 -9.40 3.27 -15.10
C ALA A 91 -8.63 2.01 -15.52
N ILE A 92 -7.31 2.11 -15.70
CA ILE A 92 -6.44 0.97 -16.03
C ILE A 92 -6.47 -0.07 -14.90
N ARG A 93 -6.30 0.36 -13.65
CA ARG A 93 -6.29 -0.54 -12.49
C ARG A 93 -7.64 -1.24 -12.30
N LYS A 94 -8.76 -0.58 -12.58
CA LYS A 94 -10.10 -1.21 -12.53
C LYS A 94 -10.23 -2.35 -13.54
N VAL A 95 -9.78 -2.14 -14.79
CA VAL A 95 -9.76 -3.20 -15.79
C VAL A 95 -8.84 -4.34 -15.36
N MET A 96 -7.66 -4.03 -14.81
CA MET A 96 -6.74 -5.05 -14.31
C MET A 96 -7.32 -5.85 -13.14
N SER A 97 -7.95 -5.16 -12.19
CA SER A 97 -8.63 -5.78 -11.05
C SER A 97 -9.78 -6.68 -11.47
N PHE A 98 -10.58 -6.23 -12.45
CA PHE A 98 -11.66 -7.03 -13.02
C PHE A 98 -11.16 -8.35 -13.63
N ASN A 99 -9.95 -8.33 -14.20
CA ASN A 99 -9.30 -9.51 -14.76
C ASN A 99 -8.39 -10.26 -13.76
N LEU A 100 -8.48 -9.96 -12.46
CA LEU A 100 -7.66 -10.58 -11.39
C LEU A 100 -6.15 -10.44 -11.65
N GLN A 101 -5.73 -9.36 -12.31
CA GLN A 101 -4.35 -9.09 -12.67
C GLN A 101 -3.66 -8.10 -11.72
N LEU A 102 -4.35 -7.52 -10.74
CA LEU A 102 -3.66 -6.74 -9.70
C LEU A 102 -3.11 -7.65 -8.60
N PRO A 103 -1.94 -7.33 -8.02
CA PRO A 103 -1.05 -6.23 -8.37
C PRO A 103 -0.04 -6.58 -9.49
N HIS A 104 0.26 -7.87 -9.69
CA HIS A 104 1.44 -8.32 -10.45
C HIS A 104 1.30 -8.29 -11.99
N GLY A 105 0.08 -8.32 -12.50
CA GLY A 105 -0.18 -8.32 -13.95
C GLY A 105 0.10 -7.00 -14.65
N ILE A 106 0.26 -5.88 -13.91
CA ILE A 106 0.68 -4.60 -14.50
C ILE A 106 2.06 -4.74 -15.16
N SER A 107 2.98 -5.53 -14.58
CA SER A 107 4.33 -5.73 -15.13
C SER A 107 4.35 -6.40 -16.51
N LYS A 108 3.22 -6.94 -16.97
CA LYS A 108 3.06 -7.55 -18.30
C LYS A 108 2.60 -6.57 -19.37
N LEU A 109 2.27 -5.33 -19.00
CA LEU A 109 1.92 -4.29 -19.96
C LEU A 109 3.17 -3.78 -20.66
N ASP A 110 3.08 -3.57 -21.97
CA ASP A 110 4.14 -2.97 -22.78
C ASP A 110 4.12 -1.44 -22.63
N LEU A 111 4.59 -0.97 -21.47
CA LEU A 111 4.63 0.44 -21.09
C LEU A 111 6.02 0.83 -20.55
N PRO A 112 6.42 2.10 -20.69
CA PRO A 112 7.62 2.62 -20.03
C PRO A 112 7.66 2.34 -18.53
N ALA A 113 8.86 2.06 -18.00
CA ALA A 113 9.07 1.70 -16.59
C ALA A 113 8.51 2.74 -15.60
N THR A 114 8.54 4.02 -15.96
CA THR A 114 7.96 5.11 -15.16
C THR A 114 6.44 4.99 -15.04
N LEU A 115 5.75 4.65 -16.12
CA LEU A 115 4.30 4.42 -16.11
C LEU A 115 3.95 3.12 -15.37
N LEU A 116 4.74 2.07 -15.54
CA LEU A 116 4.55 0.82 -14.79
C LEU A 116 4.67 1.03 -13.28
N SER A 117 5.66 1.81 -12.83
CA SER A 117 5.85 2.12 -11.40
C SER A 117 4.69 2.98 -10.87
N PHE A 118 4.26 3.98 -11.64
CA PHE A 118 3.10 4.81 -11.32
C PHE A 118 1.80 3.99 -11.20
N LEU A 119 1.57 3.04 -12.11
CA LEU A 119 0.40 2.15 -12.08
C LEU A 119 0.45 1.16 -10.91
N ARG A 120 1.65 0.71 -10.52
CA ARG A 120 1.88 -0.23 -9.40
C ARG A 120 1.92 0.44 -8.03
N LEU A 121 1.80 1.77 -7.95
CA LEU A 121 1.97 2.51 -6.69
C LEU A 121 3.35 2.22 -6.08
N GLU A 122 4.39 2.16 -6.91
CA GLU A 122 5.77 2.02 -6.49
C GLU A 122 6.43 3.40 -6.54
N TYR A 123 6.76 3.93 -5.36
CA TYR A 123 7.41 5.22 -5.13
C TYR A 123 8.68 5.04 -4.30
#